data_AF-A0A946AQU0-F1
#
_entry.id   AF-A0A946AQU0-F1
#
_cell.length_a   1.000
_cell.length_b   1.000
_cell.length_c   1.000
_cell.angle_alpha   90.00
_cell.angle_beta   90.00
_cell.angle_gamma   90.00
#
_symmetry.space_group_name_H-M   'P 1'
#
loop_
_entity.id
_entity.type
_entity.pdbx_description
1 polymer ?
#
loop_
_entity_poly.entity_id
_entity_poly.type
_entity_poly.pdbx_seq_one_letter_code
_entity_poly.pdbx_strand_id
1 'polypeptide(L)'
;MDAHLLHSSQLENNSKRDCSACPIRHNAICSRCQPDELNALDQMKTYRMFEKGEAITHIGENMAYVGSLVSGVAAISKSLEDGRKQILGILLPSDFVGRPGHPVSTYDVVAETPVEMCRFPIASFEKLLNQSPALGPRLLEKTFDELDTAREWMLLLGRKTAREKLATFLHMLAIKMTRLHAMPIVADIQLELPLTRKVLSDYLGLTMETVSRQLSRLSKDGIISIKGQRQITIHDMSALLAETSDERSG
;
A
#
# COMPACT_ATOMS: atom_id res chain seq x y z
N MET A 1 8.44 -18.78 -34.83
CA MET A 1 7.58 -18.43 -35.96
C MET A 1 6.14 -18.38 -35.49
N ASP A 2 5.56 -17.30 -34.99
CA ASP A 2 5.97 -16.02 -34.37
C ASP A 2 4.63 -15.37 -34.02
N ALA A 3 4.39 -15.03 -32.75
CA ALA A 3 3.31 -14.11 -32.34
C ALA A 3 3.43 -13.79 -30.84
N HIS A 4 4.58 -13.29 -30.40
CA HIS A 4 4.69 -12.61 -29.11
C HIS A 4 5.58 -11.40 -29.30
N LEU A 5 4.97 -10.24 -29.54
CA LEU A 5 5.47 -8.90 -29.25
C LEU A 5 4.44 -7.89 -29.75
N LEU A 6 4.37 -6.74 -29.06
CA LEU A 6 3.58 -5.53 -29.33
C LEU A 6 2.21 -5.47 -28.61
N HIS A 7 2.16 -4.85 -27.43
CA HIS A 7 1.78 -3.42 -27.30
C HIS A 7 1.65 -3.03 -25.82
N SER A 8 2.65 -2.31 -25.28
CA SER A 8 2.50 -1.53 -24.05
C SER A 8 3.34 -0.26 -24.16
N SER A 9 3.06 0.59 -25.16
CA SER A 9 3.60 1.95 -25.23
C SER A 9 2.91 2.79 -24.17
N GLN A 10 3.49 2.81 -22.97
CA GLN A 10 2.95 3.56 -21.84
C GLN A 10 3.35 5.02 -21.93
N LEU A 11 2.34 5.87 -21.80
CA LEU A 11 2.45 7.32 -21.72
C LEU A 11 3.23 7.69 -20.45
N GLU A 12 4.53 7.94 -20.60
CA GLU A 12 5.37 8.50 -19.55
C GLU A 12 5.01 9.98 -19.39
N ASN A 13 4.11 10.26 -18.46
CA ASN A 13 3.74 11.64 -18.14
C ASN A 13 4.83 12.24 -17.24
N ASN A 14 5.67 13.10 -17.82
CA ASN A 14 6.76 13.78 -17.12
C ASN A 14 6.21 14.90 -16.21
N SER A 15 5.52 14.51 -15.14
CA SER A 15 5.00 15.42 -14.12
C SER A 15 6.18 16.05 -13.36
N LYS A 16 6.45 17.33 -13.61
CA LYS A 16 7.51 18.16 -12.98
C LYS A 16 7.24 18.44 -11.49
N ARG A 17 7.09 17.42 -10.64
CA ARG A 17 7.10 17.61 -9.19
C ARG A 17 8.50 17.42 -8.67
N ASP A 18 9.13 18.43 -8.10
CA ASP A 18 10.43 18.29 -7.44
C ASP A 18 10.34 17.25 -6.30
N CYS A 19 11.36 16.39 -6.18
CA CYS A 19 11.51 15.46 -5.07
C CYS A 19 11.44 16.16 -3.70
N SER A 20 11.92 17.41 -3.59
CA SER A 20 11.88 18.19 -2.35
C SER A 20 10.46 18.50 -1.86
N ALA A 21 9.51 18.67 -2.79
CA ALA A 21 8.10 18.99 -2.55
C ALA A 21 7.17 17.78 -2.73
N CYS A 22 7.73 16.56 -2.72
CA CYS A 22 6.96 15.34 -2.95
C CYS A 22 6.03 15.05 -1.74
N PRO A 23 4.72 14.80 -1.96
CA PRO A 23 3.75 14.64 -0.87
C PRO A 23 4.01 13.41 0.02
N ILE A 24 4.64 12.37 -0.54
CA ILE A 24 5.00 11.15 0.20
C ILE A 24 6.39 11.23 0.86
N ARG A 25 7.11 12.36 0.70
CA ARG A 25 8.54 12.48 1.05
C ARG A 25 8.84 12.05 2.48
N HIS A 26 8.00 12.43 3.44
CA HIS A 26 8.26 12.16 4.86
C HIS A 26 8.27 10.66 5.21
N ASN A 27 7.60 9.84 4.42
CA ASN A 27 7.42 8.41 4.70
C ASN A 27 8.07 7.50 3.65
N ALA A 28 8.38 8.01 2.45
CA ALA A 28 8.95 7.25 1.35
C ALA A 28 10.41 6.84 1.58
N ILE A 29 10.96 6.08 0.62
CA ILE A 29 12.36 5.64 0.65
C ILE A 29 13.36 6.81 0.65
N CYS A 30 12.99 7.93 0.02
CA CYS A 30 13.81 9.14 -0.06
C CYS A 30 13.68 10.07 1.16
N SER A 31 13.02 9.64 2.25
CA SER A 31 12.71 10.52 3.38
C SER A 31 13.94 11.08 4.10
N ARG A 32 15.07 10.37 4.05
CA ARG A 32 16.34 10.77 4.68
C ARG A 32 17.38 11.31 3.71
N CYS A 33 17.05 11.42 2.42
CA CYS A 33 17.99 11.87 1.41
C CYS A 33 18.41 13.33 1.64
N GLN A 34 19.71 13.58 1.48
CA GLN A 34 20.33 14.89 1.39
C GLN A 34 20.05 15.55 0.03
N PRO A 35 20.29 16.86 -0.14
CA PRO A 35 19.94 17.58 -1.36
C PRO A 35 20.56 17.01 -2.64
N ASP A 36 21.81 16.53 -2.58
CA ASP A 36 22.51 15.89 -3.69
C ASP A 36 21.88 14.55 -4.08
N GLU A 37 21.53 13.71 -3.09
CA GLU A 37 20.82 12.45 -3.31
C GLU A 37 19.42 12.68 -3.89
N LEU A 38 18.71 13.71 -3.43
CA LEU A 38 17.42 14.12 -3.98
C LEU A 38 17.53 14.61 -5.42
N ASN A 39 18.56 15.39 -5.74
CA ASN A 39 18.83 15.85 -7.10
C ASN A 39 19.12 14.67 -8.03
N ALA A 40 19.89 13.68 -7.57
CA ALA A 40 20.14 12.46 -8.34
C ALA A 40 18.85 11.68 -8.61
N LEU A 41 17.98 11.53 -7.60
CA LEU A 41 16.65 10.94 -7.76
C LEU A 41 15.77 11.76 -8.72
N ASP A 42 15.78 13.08 -8.60
CA ASP A 42 14.99 14.00 -9.43
C ASP A 42 15.36 13.89 -10.91
N GLN A 43 16.65 13.73 -11.23
CA GLN A 43 17.15 13.58 -12.60
C GLN A 43 16.80 12.24 -13.25
N MET A 44 16.58 11.18 -12.46
CA MET A 44 16.34 9.83 -12.99
C MET A 44 14.92 9.30 -12.77
N LYS A 45 14.05 10.06 -12.08
CA LYS A 45 12.66 9.64 -11.87
C LYS A 45 11.83 9.77 -13.13
N THR A 46 10.84 8.90 -13.23
CA THR A 46 9.68 9.08 -14.09
C THR A 46 8.42 8.83 -13.28
N TYR A 47 7.31 9.42 -13.72
CA TYR A 47 5.99 9.06 -13.18
C TYR A 47 5.28 8.13 -14.16
N ARG A 48 4.62 7.11 -13.63
CA ARG A 48 3.70 6.26 -14.39
C ARG A 48 2.35 6.20 -13.69
N MET A 49 1.31 6.44 -14.48
CA MET A 49 -0.07 6.23 -14.08
C MET A 49 -0.47 4.79 -14.39
N PHE A 50 -1.22 4.19 -13.49
CA PHE A 50 -1.85 2.89 -13.66
C PHE A 50 -3.34 3.04 -13.43
N GLU A 51 -4.13 2.52 -14.35
CA GLU A 51 -5.58 2.48 -14.19
C GLU A 51 -6.00 1.42 -13.17
N LYS A 52 -7.19 1.57 -12.59
CA LYS A 52 -7.72 0.53 -11.70
C LYS A 52 -7.83 -0.81 -12.46
N GLY A 53 -7.24 -1.85 -11.88
CA GLY A 53 -7.15 -3.19 -12.44
C GLY A 53 -5.91 -3.42 -13.31
N GLU A 54 -5.12 -2.39 -13.61
CA GLU A 54 -3.86 -2.53 -14.31
C GLU A 54 -2.80 -3.16 -13.40
N ALA A 55 -2.02 -4.09 -13.95
CA ALA A 55 -0.88 -4.67 -13.27
C ALA A 55 0.31 -3.70 -13.25
N ILE A 56 0.84 -3.48 -12.06
CA ILE A 56 2.11 -2.80 -11.84
C ILE A 56 3.27 -3.74 -12.19
N THR A 57 3.16 -5.00 -11.77
CA THR A 57 4.06 -6.09 -12.18
C THR A 57 3.36 -7.43 -12.02
N HIS A 58 3.74 -8.40 -12.84
CA HIS A 58 3.33 -9.79 -12.73
C HIS A 58 4.40 -10.68 -12.11
N ILE A 59 3.97 -11.77 -11.48
CA ILE A 59 4.89 -12.80 -11.01
C ILE A 59 5.78 -13.32 -12.16
N GLY A 60 7.09 -13.45 -11.89
CA GLY A 60 8.08 -13.89 -12.86
C GLY A 60 8.53 -12.80 -13.85
N GLU A 61 7.91 -11.62 -13.85
CA GLU A 61 8.32 -10.52 -14.71
C GLU A 61 9.65 -9.91 -14.25
N ASN A 62 10.50 -9.57 -15.20
CA ASN A 62 11.74 -8.85 -14.94
C ASN A 62 11.44 -7.34 -14.86
N MET A 63 11.51 -6.78 -13.64
CA MET A 63 11.17 -5.39 -13.38
C MET A 63 12.28 -4.46 -13.86
N ALA A 64 11.97 -3.61 -14.84
CA ALA A 64 12.88 -2.56 -15.30
C ALA A 64 12.97 -1.37 -14.32
N TYR A 65 11.98 -1.23 -13.44
CA TYR A 65 11.82 -0.07 -12.55
C TYR A 65 11.51 -0.51 -11.12
N VAL A 66 11.97 0.30 -10.17
CA VAL A 66 11.54 0.28 -8.76
C VAL A 66 10.95 1.63 -8.40
N GLY A 67 10.17 1.74 -7.34
CA GLY A 67 9.61 3.04 -6.99
C GLY A 67 8.60 3.02 -5.86
N SER A 68 7.97 4.16 -5.61
CA SER A 68 6.96 4.31 -4.58
C SER A 68 5.64 4.81 -5.15
N LEU A 69 4.53 4.34 -4.58
CA LEU A 69 3.22 4.89 -4.85
C LEU A 69 3.16 6.32 -4.29
N VAL A 70 2.79 7.28 -5.14
CA VAL A 70 2.60 8.69 -4.79
C VAL A 70 1.15 8.94 -4.43
N SER A 71 0.23 8.30 -5.15
CA SER A 71 -1.20 8.29 -4.86
C SER A 71 -1.82 6.95 -5.25
N GLY A 72 -3.03 6.70 -4.74
CA GLY A 72 -3.75 5.47 -5.00
C GLY A 72 -3.29 4.32 -4.10
N VAL A 73 -3.82 3.15 -4.42
CA VAL A 73 -3.68 1.90 -3.67
C VAL A 73 -3.53 0.74 -4.63
N ALA A 74 -2.59 -0.16 -4.32
CA ALA A 74 -2.39 -1.41 -5.04
C ALA A 74 -2.47 -2.60 -4.09
N ALA A 75 -2.73 -3.79 -4.61
CA ALA A 75 -2.75 -5.04 -3.87
C ALA A 75 -1.61 -5.94 -4.32
N ILE A 76 -0.88 -6.51 -3.35
CA ILE A 76 0.08 -7.59 -3.56
C ILE A 76 -0.71 -8.89 -3.46
N SER A 77 -0.57 -9.76 -4.45
CA SER A 77 -1.33 -10.99 -4.50
C SER A 77 -0.57 -12.12 -5.15
N LYS A 78 -1.05 -13.34 -4.91
CA LYS A 78 -0.59 -14.54 -5.59
C LYS A 78 -1.79 -15.37 -6.02
N SER A 79 -1.74 -15.87 -7.25
CA SER A 79 -2.71 -16.83 -7.76
C SER A 79 -2.21 -18.25 -7.50
N LEU A 80 -3.13 -19.13 -7.09
CA LEU A 80 -2.92 -20.56 -6.96
C LEU A 80 -3.22 -21.27 -8.28
N GLU A 81 -2.72 -22.49 -8.44
CA GLU A 81 -2.92 -23.28 -9.67
C GLU A 81 -4.40 -23.57 -9.96
N ASP A 82 -5.23 -23.64 -8.93
CA ASP A 82 -6.67 -23.82 -9.03
C ASP A 82 -7.45 -22.52 -9.34
N GLY A 83 -6.73 -21.43 -9.63
CA GLY A 83 -7.31 -20.13 -9.98
C GLY A 83 -7.74 -19.27 -8.80
N ARG A 84 -7.62 -19.76 -7.55
CA ARG A 84 -7.87 -18.92 -6.37
C ARG A 84 -6.79 -17.85 -6.25
N LYS A 85 -7.20 -16.62 -5.91
CA LYS A 85 -6.30 -15.49 -5.66
C LYS A 85 -6.27 -15.17 -4.17
N GLN A 86 -5.08 -15.02 -3.61
CA GLN A 86 -4.89 -14.52 -2.25
C GLN A 86 -4.26 -13.14 -2.30
N ILE A 87 -4.88 -12.16 -1.65
CA ILE A 87 -4.25 -10.87 -1.39
C ILE A 87 -3.36 -11.03 -0.15
N LEU A 88 -2.09 -10.71 -0.31
CA LEU A 88 -1.05 -10.86 0.71
C LEU A 88 -0.79 -9.55 1.45
N GLY A 89 -1.01 -8.42 0.78
CA GLY A 89 -0.75 -7.09 1.31
C GLY A 89 -1.44 -6.02 0.46
N ILE A 90 -1.53 -4.82 1.01
CA ILE A 90 -1.93 -3.62 0.26
C ILE A 90 -0.83 -2.57 0.36
N LEU A 91 -0.59 -1.92 -0.77
CA LEU A 91 0.38 -0.84 -0.92
C LEU A 91 -0.38 0.47 -0.93
N LEU A 92 0.04 1.38 -0.07
CA LEU A 92 -0.50 2.72 0.11
C LEU A 92 0.57 3.75 -0.32
N PRO A 93 0.22 5.05 -0.40
CA PRO A 93 1.21 6.07 -0.73
C PRO A 93 2.41 6.02 0.21
N SER A 94 3.61 6.15 -0.35
CA SER A 94 4.93 5.95 0.27
C SER A 94 5.42 4.50 0.36
N ASP A 95 4.59 3.50 0.09
CA ASP A 95 5.03 2.11 0.05
C ASP A 95 5.87 1.86 -1.22
N PHE A 96 6.91 1.04 -1.07
CA PHE A 96 7.92 0.81 -2.10
C PHE A 96 7.66 -0.50 -2.85
N VAL A 97 7.85 -0.48 -4.16
CA VAL A 97 7.63 -1.59 -5.08
C VAL A 97 8.92 -1.88 -5.82
N GLY A 98 9.32 -3.15 -5.79
CA GLY A 98 10.53 -3.66 -6.43
C GLY A 98 11.59 -4.09 -5.43
N ARG A 99 12.59 -4.83 -5.93
CA ARG A 99 13.63 -5.45 -5.11
C ARG A 99 15.00 -5.24 -5.76
N PRO A 100 15.73 -4.17 -5.38
CA PRO A 100 17.09 -3.94 -5.84
C PRO A 100 17.96 -5.19 -5.60
N GLY A 101 18.73 -5.60 -6.60
CA GLY A 101 19.56 -6.80 -6.63
C GLY A 101 18.81 -8.09 -7.03
N HIS A 102 17.48 -8.07 -7.13
CA HIS A 102 16.68 -9.23 -7.52
C HIS A 102 15.44 -8.81 -8.31
N PRO A 103 15.60 -8.43 -9.60
CA PRO A 103 14.58 -7.72 -10.39
C PRO A 103 13.37 -8.58 -10.78
N VAL A 104 13.43 -9.90 -10.57
CA VAL A 104 12.29 -10.78 -10.86
C VAL A 104 11.24 -10.64 -9.77
N SER A 105 10.02 -10.23 -10.15
CA SER A 105 8.90 -10.12 -9.23
C SER A 105 8.43 -11.49 -8.74
N THR A 106 8.16 -11.61 -7.45
CA THR A 106 7.65 -12.84 -6.82
C THR A 106 6.14 -12.83 -6.61
N TYR A 107 5.48 -11.72 -6.90
CA TYR A 107 4.05 -11.49 -6.65
C TYR A 107 3.43 -10.67 -7.77
N ASP A 108 2.12 -10.81 -7.94
CA ASP A 108 1.36 -9.86 -8.74
C ASP A 108 1.11 -8.60 -7.91
N VAL A 109 1.35 -7.44 -8.50
CA VAL A 109 0.97 -6.14 -7.92
C VAL A 109 -0.02 -5.49 -8.85
N VAL A 110 -1.25 -5.25 -8.39
CA VAL A 110 -2.35 -4.71 -9.22
C VAL A 110 -2.93 -3.47 -8.58
N ALA A 111 -3.18 -2.43 -9.38
CA ALA A 111 -3.80 -1.20 -8.92
C ALA A 111 -5.28 -1.43 -8.55
N GLU A 112 -5.68 -1.10 -7.32
CA GLU A 112 -7.07 -1.22 -6.83
C GLU A 112 -7.87 0.09 -6.96
N THR A 113 -7.15 1.16 -7.24
CA THR A 113 -7.59 2.52 -7.58
C THR A 113 -6.64 3.07 -8.64
N PRO A 114 -6.92 4.20 -9.31
CA PRO A 114 -5.90 4.86 -10.12
C PRO A 114 -4.66 5.14 -9.27
N VAL A 115 -3.51 4.64 -9.71
CA VAL A 115 -2.22 4.76 -9.01
C VAL A 115 -1.30 5.65 -9.80
N GLU A 116 -0.67 6.59 -9.12
CA GLU A 116 0.51 7.30 -9.64
C GLU A 116 1.73 6.75 -8.91
N MET A 117 2.72 6.29 -9.67
CA MET A 117 3.97 5.77 -9.12
C MET A 117 5.14 6.66 -9.56
N CYS A 118 5.96 7.09 -8.60
CA CYS A 118 7.28 7.66 -8.89
C CYS A 118 8.26 6.49 -8.97
N ARG A 119 8.87 6.30 -10.14
CA ARG A 119 9.71 5.13 -10.44
C ARG A 119 11.07 5.53 -11.00
N PHE A 120 12.05 4.66 -10.77
CA PHE A 120 13.45 4.83 -11.15
C PHE A 120 13.92 3.58 -11.89
N PRO A 121 14.73 3.70 -12.97
CA PRO A 121 15.36 2.55 -13.59
C PRO A 121 16.18 1.78 -12.55
N ILE A 122 16.01 0.45 -12.49
CA ILE A 122 16.57 -0.33 -11.38
C ILE A 122 18.10 -0.21 -11.30
N ALA A 123 18.80 -0.24 -12.44
CA ALA A 123 20.26 -0.12 -12.50
C ALA A 123 20.75 1.24 -11.99
N SER A 124 20.05 2.32 -12.32
CA SER A 124 20.40 3.67 -11.85
C SER A 124 20.13 3.82 -10.35
N PHE A 125 19.00 3.27 -9.88
CA PHE A 125 18.65 3.28 -8.47
C PHE A 125 19.65 2.47 -7.64
N GLU A 126 20.05 1.29 -8.09
CA GLU A 126 21.06 0.44 -7.43
C GLU A 126 22.43 1.13 -7.33
N LYS A 127 22.85 1.82 -8.40
CA LYS A 127 24.09 2.61 -8.37
C LYS A 127 24.02 3.69 -7.29
N LEU A 128 22.91 4.43 -7.22
CA LEU A 128 22.72 5.45 -6.19
C LEU A 128 22.64 4.83 -4.78
N LEU A 129 21.93 3.70 -4.64
CA LEU A 129 21.78 2.97 -3.38
C LEU A 129 23.14 2.56 -2.78
N ASN A 130 24.10 2.16 -3.63
CA ASN A 130 25.45 1.79 -3.20
C ASN A 130 26.33 2.98 -2.80
N GLN A 131 25.97 4.20 -3.20
CA GLN A 131 26.72 5.43 -2.95
C GLN A 131 26.09 6.28 -1.84
N SER A 132 24.80 6.11 -1.63
CA SER A 132 23.96 6.91 -0.74
C SER A 132 24.02 6.38 0.69
N PRO A 133 24.53 7.16 1.67
CA PRO A 133 24.45 6.79 3.07
C PRO A 133 23.00 6.83 3.61
N ALA A 134 22.06 7.51 2.94
CA ALA A 134 20.68 7.61 3.39
C ALA A 134 19.78 6.47 2.89
N LEU A 135 19.90 6.07 1.62
CA LEU A 135 18.96 5.16 0.98
C LEU A 135 19.10 3.72 1.46
N GLY A 136 20.33 3.21 1.62
CA GLY A 136 20.57 1.83 2.07
C GLY A 136 19.93 1.53 3.43
N PRO A 137 20.28 2.28 4.50
CA PRO A 137 19.66 2.11 5.80
C PRO A 137 18.14 2.31 5.79
N ARG A 138 17.63 3.26 5.00
CA ARG A 138 16.19 3.50 4.89
C ARG A 138 15.45 2.37 4.18
N LEU A 139 16.06 1.74 3.18
CA LEU A 139 15.51 0.56 2.50
C LEU A 139 15.44 -0.63 3.45
N LEU A 140 16.48 -0.83 4.25
CA LEU A 140 16.53 -1.91 5.24
C LEU A 140 15.46 -1.73 6.32
N GLU A 141 15.32 -0.51 6.87
CA GLU A 141 14.26 -0.18 7.82
C GLU A 141 12.87 -0.44 7.23
N LYS A 142 12.61 0.03 6.00
CA LYS A 142 11.36 -0.27 5.28
C LYS A 142 11.11 -1.77 5.08
N THR A 143 12.17 -2.53 4.86
CA THR A 143 12.09 -3.99 4.70
C THR A 143 11.71 -4.66 6.02
N PHE A 144 12.25 -4.20 7.15
CA PHE A 144 11.85 -4.69 8.47
C PHE A 144 10.42 -4.28 8.83
N ASP A 145 10.02 -3.03 8.55
CA ASP A 145 8.64 -2.56 8.73
C ASP A 145 7.64 -3.45 7.98
N GLU A 146 7.95 -3.81 6.73
CA GLU A 146 7.10 -4.67 5.89
C GLU A 146 7.08 -6.12 6.40
N LEU A 147 8.21 -6.63 6.88
CA LEU A 147 8.30 -7.97 7.47
C LEU A 147 7.47 -8.07 8.76
N ASP A 148 7.53 -7.06 9.62
CA ASP A 148 6.73 -7.02 10.85
C ASP A 148 5.25 -6.84 10.53
N THR A 149 4.92 -6.01 9.53
CA THR A 149 3.55 -5.91 9.01
C THR A 149 3.03 -7.26 8.52
N ALA A 150 3.83 -8.02 7.78
CA ALA A 150 3.47 -9.35 7.32
C ALA A 150 3.24 -10.34 8.47
N ARG A 151 4.07 -10.28 9.53
CA ARG A 151 3.92 -11.12 10.73
C ARG A 151 2.64 -10.81 11.50
N GLU A 152 2.36 -9.53 11.73
CA GLU A 152 1.11 -9.08 12.33
C GLU A 152 -0.11 -9.50 11.49
N TRP A 153 0.03 -9.46 10.16
CA TRP A 153 -1.03 -9.91 9.26
C TRP A 153 -1.27 -11.42 9.35
N MET A 154 -0.22 -12.23 9.47
CA MET A 154 -0.36 -13.68 9.71
C MET A 154 -1.13 -13.97 11.02
N LEU A 155 -0.81 -13.25 12.11
CA LEU A 155 -1.53 -13.36 13.38
C LEU A 155 -3.00 -12.94 13.22
N LEU A 156 -3.25 -11.81 12.57
CA LEU A 156 -4.59 -11.31 12.30
C LEU A 156 -5.42 -12.35 11.55
N LEU A 157 -4.89 -12.91 10.46
CA LEU A 157 -5.62 -13.88 9.66
C LEU A 157 -5.90 -15.18 10.41
N GLY A 158 -4.95 -15.62 11.24
CA GLY A 158 -4.99 -16.93 11.92
C GLY A 158 -5.71 -16.95 13.28
N ARG A 159 -5.85 -15.81 13.96
CA ARG A 159 -6.38 -15.77 15.34
C ARG A 159 -7.43 -14.71 15.61
N LYS A 160 -7.47 -13.60 14.86
CA LYS A 160 -8.44 -12.53 15.14
C LYS A 160 -9.85 -12.87 14.66
N THR A 161 -10.86 -12.43 15.40
CA THR A 161 -12.26 -12.54 15.00
C THR A 161 -12.57 -11.64 13.81
N ALA A 162 -13.68 -11.87 13.10
CA ALA A 162 -14.07 -11.03 11.96
C ALA A 162 -14.21 -9.54 12.32
N ARG A 163 -14.61 -9.23 13.56
CA ARG A 163 -14.73 -7.86 14.05
C ARG A 163 -13.36 -7.24 14.27
N GLU A 164 -12.47 -7.94 14.97
CA GLU A 164 -11.09 -7.51 15.21
C GLU A 164 -10.30 -7.32 13.92
N LYS A 165 -10.46 -8.22 12.94
CA LYS A 165 -9.83 -8.09 11.61
C LYS A 165 -10.21 -6.78 10.94
N LEU A 166 -11.51 -6.46 10.93
CA LEU A 166 -12.01 -5.24 10.33
C LEU A 166 -11.60 -3.99 11.11
N ALA A 167 -11.69 -4.02 12.44
CA ALA A 167 -11.26 -2.91 13.30
C ALA A 167 -9.76 -2.63 13.13
N THR A 168 -8.93 -3.67 13.09
CA THR A 168 -7.48 -3.56 12.88
C THR A 168 -7.18 -2.90 11.52
N PHE A 169 -7.89 -3.31 10.47
CA PHE A 169 -7.74 -2.70 9.14
C PHE A 169 -8.13 -1.22 9.14
N LEU A 170 -9.29 -0.86 9.71
CA LEU A 170 -9.74 0.54 9.77
C LEU A 170 -8.79 1.40 10.59
N HIS A 171 -8.31 0.89 11.72
CA HIS A 171 -7.34 1.58 12.56
C HIS A 171 -6.01 1.80 11.81
N MET A 172 -5.46 0.76 11.18
CA MET A 172 -4.24 0.87 10.38
C MET A 172 -4.39 1.89 9.25
N LEU A 173 -5.52 1.87 8.53
CA LEU A 173 -5.79 2.82 7.46
C LEU A 173 -5.88 4.27 7.99
N ALA A 174 -6.53 4.48 9.13
CA ALA A 174 -6.63 5.80 9.77
C ALA A 174 -5.26 6.36 10.15
N ILE A 175 -4.41 5.54 10.76
CA ILE A 175 -3.05 5.92 11.16
C ILE A 175 -2.18 6.25 9.93
N LYS A 176 -2.25 5.43 8.86
CA LYS A 176 -1.49 5.71 7.64
C LYS A 176 -1.97 7.00 6.95
N MET A 177 -3.28 7.24 6.88
CA MET A 177 -3.84 8.42 6.23
C MET A 177 -3.56 9.72 7.01
N THR A 178 -3.68 9.69 8.34
CA THR A 178 -3.34 10.86 9.18
C THR A 178 -1.87 11.23 9.07
N ARG A 179 -0.98 10.23 9.10
CA ARG A 179 0.47 10.44 8.89
C ARG A 179 0.79 11.01 7.51
N LEU A 180 0.14 10.53 6.46
CA LEU A 180 0.37 10.98 5.09
C LEU A 180 0.01 12.46 4.91
N HIS A 181 -1.09 12.91 5.53
CA HIS A 181 -1.58 14.29 5.42
C HIS A 181 -1.09 15.21 6.54
N ALA A 182 -0.14 14.74 7.38
CA ALA A 182 0.33 15.44 8.58
C ALA A 182 -0.82 15.94 9.48
N MET A 183 -1.90 15.17 9.55
CA MET A 183 -3.08 15.51 10.33
C MET A 183 -2.97 14.96 11.75
N PRO A 184 -3.39 15.72 12.78
CA PRO A 184 -3.50 15.20 14.13
C PRO A 184 -4.57 14.09 14.20
N ILE A 185 -4.36 13.12 15.08
CA ILE A 185 -5.39 12.12 15.41
C ILE A 185 -6.41 12.82 16.31
N VAL A 186 -7.53 13.20 15.73
CA VAL A 186 -8.65 13.90 16.40
C VAL A 186 -9.92 13.04 16.33
N ALA A 187 -10.99 13.48 16.98
CA ALA A 187 -12.31 12.90 16.76
C ALA A 187 -12.75 13.12 15.29
N ASP A 188 -13.62 12.24 14.80
CA ASP A 188 -14.25 12.32 13.47
C ASP A 188 -13.26 12.26 12.28
N ILE A 189 -12.35 11.29 12.30
CA ILE A 189 -11.45 11.05 11.16
C ILE A 189 -12.26 10.48 10.00
N GLN A 190 -12.37 11.27 8.93
CA GLN A 190 -13.00 10.84 7.69
C GLN A 190 -12.02 10.06 6.83
N LEU A 191 -12.46 8.89 6.38
CA LEU A 191 -11.73 7.99 5.52
C LEU A 191 -12.59 7.59 4.35
N GLU A 192 -12.01 7.60 3.16
CA GLU A 192 -12.56 6.85 2.04
C GLU A 192 -11.87 5.49 1.98
N LEU A 193 -12.66 4.42 2.08
CA LEU A 193 -12.13 3.08 1.90
C LEU A 193 -11.58 2.92 0.48
N PRO A 194 -10.28 2.61 0.31
CA PRO A 194 -9.69 2.50 -1.01
C PRO A 194 -10.04 1.18 -1.71
N LEU A 195 -10.47 0.18 -0.94
CA LEU A 195 -10.80 -1.14 -1.43
C LEU A 195 -12.31 -1.32 -1.59
N THR A 196 -12.70 -2.09 -2.60
CA THR A 196 -14.08 -2.59 -2.69
C THR A 196 -14.36 -3.58 -1.56
N ARG A 197 -15.65 -3.86 -1.28
CA ARG A 197 -16.02 -4.89 -0.29
C ARG A 197 -15.46 -6.26 -0.63
N LYS A 198 -15.38 -6.60 -1.92
CA LYS A 198 -14.78 -7.84 -2.42
C LYS A 198 -13.28 -7.90 -2.13
N VAL A 199 -12.55 -6.85 -2.52
CA VAL A 199 -11.10 -6.80 -2.30
C VAL A 199 -10.79 -6.80 -0.80
N LEU A 200 -11.58 -6.08 0.00
CA LEU A 200 -11.44 -6.08 1.45
C LEU A 200 -11.76 -7.46 2.06
N SER A 201 -12.76 -8.18 1.53
CA SER A 201 -13.09 -9.52 2.00
C SER A 201 -11.98 -10.52 1.68
N ASP A 202 -11.44 -10.46 0.46
CA ASP A 202 -10.30 -11.29 0.01
C ASP A 202 -9.04 -10.99 0.86
N TYR A 203 -8.82 -9.72 1.20
CA TYR A 203 -7.68 -9.28 2.02
C TYR A 203 -7.78 -9.72 3.49
N LEU A 204 -8.97 -9.71 4.08
CA LEU A 204 -9.20 -10.09 5.48
C LEU A 204 -9.51 -11.60 5.67
N GLY A 205 -9.64 -12.36 4.58
CA GLY A 205 -10.10 -13.75 4.64
C GLY A 205 -11.50 -13.86 5.22
N LEU A 206 -12.40 -12.96 4.80
CA LEU A 206 -13.80 -12.89 5.22
C LEU A 206 -14.71 -13.02 3.98
N THR A 207 -16.02 -13.17 4.20
CA THR A 207 -17.00 -12.98 3.12
C THR A 207 -17.42 -11.51 3.01
N MET A 208 -17.89 -11.08 1.83
CA MET A 208 -18.39 -9.71 1.63
C MET A 208 -19.56 -9.37 2.57
N GLU A 209 -20.43 -10.33 2.84
CA GLU A 209 -21.55 -10.21 3.78
C GLU A 209 -21.03 -10.03 5.21
N THR A 210 -19.95 -10.73 5.56
CA THR A 210 -19.32 -10.61 6.88
C THR A 210 -18.67 -9.25 7.07
N VAL A 211 -17.94 -8.75 6.08
CA VAL A 211 -17.39 -7.38 6.10
C VAL A 211 -18.51 -6.36 6.29
N SER A 212 -19.58 -6.47 5.50
CA SER A 212 -20.73 -5.56 5.56
C SER A 212 -21.42 -5.62 6.93
N ARG A 213 -21.61 -6.82 7.48
CA ARG A 213 -22.21 -7.02 8.81
C ARG A 213 -21.37 -6.40 9.93
N GLN A 214 -20.04 -6.58 9.90
CA GLN A 214 -19.18 -6.02 10.95
C GLN A 214 -19.09 -4.50 10.87
N LEU A 215 -19.07 -3.92 9.68
CA LEU A 215 -19.17 -2.47 9.49
C LEU A 215 -20.46 -1.91 10.09
N SER A 216 -21.60 -2.54 9.81
CA SER A 216 -22.89 -2.14 10.40
C SER A 216 -22.91 -2.28 11.93
N ARG A 217 -22.20 -3.27 12.50
CA ARG A 217 -22.10 -3.43 13.96
C ARG A 217 -21.25 -2.31 14.58
N LEU A 218 -20.04 -2.06 14.07
CA LEU A 218 -19.21 -0.94 14.53
C LEU A 218 -19.96 0.39 14.42
N SER A 219 -20.81 0.55 13.39
CA SER A 219 -21.62 1.75 13.25
C SER A 219 -22.76 1.85 14.25
N LYS A 220 -23.44 0.74 14.57
CA LYS A 220 -24.46 0.69 15.63
C LYS A 220 -23.88 0.98 17.00
N ASP A 221 -22.63 0.59 17.22
CA ASP A 221 -21.91 0.82 18.48
C ASP A 221 -21.37 2.27 18.60
N GLY A 222 -21.61 3.12 17.60
CA GLY A 222 -21.19 4.53 17.60
C GLY A 222 -19.70 4.76 17.35
N ILE A 223 -18.91 3.71 17.14
CA ILE A 223 -17.46 3.80 16.90
C ILE A 223 -17.18 4.44 15.54
N ILE A 224 -18.01 4.12 14.54
CA ILE A 224 -17.93 4.67 13.19
C ILE A 224 -19.30 5.12 12.67
N SER A 225 -19.31 5.92 11.61
CA SER A 225 -20.48 6.08 10.74
C SER A 225 -20.10 5.81 9.29
N ILE A 226 -21.08 5.37 8.50
CA ILE A 226 -20.88 5.01 7.09
C ILE A 226 -21.78 5.91 6.25
N LYS A 227 -21.19 6.60 5.28
CA LYS A 227 -21.90 7.41 4.29
C LYS A 227 -21.69 6.81 2.89
N GLY A 228 -22.79 6.44 2.24
CA GLY A 228 -22.73 5.73 0.96
C GLY A 228 -22.01 4.38 1.08
N GLN A 229 -21.22 4.02 0.07
CA GLN A 229 -20.58 2.69 0.03
C GLN A 229 -19.17 2.67 0.64
N ARG A 230 -18.46 3.80 0.64
CA ARG A 230 -17.01 3.84 0.89
C ARG A 230 -16.56 4.88 1.92
N GLN A 231 -17.38 5.88 2.24
CA GLN A 231 -16.99 6.89 3.23
C GLN A 231 -17.28 6.36 4.63
N ILE A 232 -16.27 6.36 5.48
CA ILE A 232 -16.33 5.99 6.89
C ILE A 232 -15.82 7.18 7.69
N THR A 233 -16.55 7.55 8.74
CA THR A 233 -16.04 8.48 9.76
C THR A 233 -15.75 7.66 11.01
N ILE A 234 -14.54 7.76 11.55
CA ILE A 234 -14.18 7.17 12.84
C ILE A 234 -14.40 8.23 13.90
N HIS A 235 -15.38 8.00 14.77
CA HIS A 235 -15.74 8.94 15.82
C HIS A 235 -14.80 8.83 17.03
N ASP A 236 -14.38 7.61 17.35
CA ASP A 236 -13.52 7.32 18.50
C ASP A 236 -12.40 6.35 18.09
N MET A 237 -11.18 6.89 17.96
CA MET A 237 -9.98 6.13 17.63
C MET A 237 -9.56 5.17 18.75
N SER A 238 -9.80 5.54 20.01
CA SER A 238 -9.44 4.72 21.16
C SER A 238 -10.39 3.52 21.27
N ALA A 239 -11.69 3.75 21.08
CA ALA A 239 -12.67 2.67 21.02
C ALA A 239 -12.40 1.74 19.82
N LEU A 240 -12.05 2.28 18.65
CA LEU A 240 -11.67 1.46 17.50
C LEU A 240 -10.41 0.64 17.77
N LEU A 241 -9.42 1.20 18.47
CA LEU A 241 -8.21 0.48 18.86
C LEU A 241 -8.51 -0.67 19.83
N ALA A 242 -9.40 -0.45 20.81
CA ALA A 242 -9.83 -1.48 21.75
C ALA A 242 -10.48 -2.68 21.05
N GLU A 243 -11.17 -2.45 19.93
CA GLU A 243 -11.76 -3.51 19.10
C GLU A 243 -10.73 -4.30 18.29
N THR A 244 -9.45 -3.91 18.27
CA THR A 244 -8.40 -4.63 17.54
C THR A 244 -7.83 -5.82 18.30
N SER A 245 -8.07 -5.90 19.61
CA SER A 245 -7.52 -6.91 20.51
C SER A 245 -8.63 -7.60 21.30
N ASP A 246 -8.46 -8.89 21.56
CA ASP A 246 -9.38 -9.67 22.38
C ASP A 246 -9.08 -9.45 23.88
N GLU A 247 -9.46 -8.29 24.43
CA GLU A 247 -9.48 -8.10 25.89
C GLU A 247 -10.73 -8.72 26.56
N ARG A 248 -11.52 -9.54 25.83
CA ARG A 248 -12.73 -10.19 26.36
C ARG A 248 -12.59 -11.70 26.59
N SER A 249 -11.40 -12.26 26.43
CA SER A 249 -11.08 -13.63 26.82
C SER A 249 -10.37 -13.65 28.18
N GLY A 250 -11.15 -13.55 29.25
CA GLY A 250 -10.72 -13.67 30.65
C GLY A 250 -11.85 -13.42 31.63
#